data_AF-A0A6I7Q198-F1
#
_entry.id   AF-A0A6I7Q198-F1
#
_cell.length_a   1.000
_cell.length_b   1.000
_cell.length_c   1.000
_cell.angle_alpha   90.00
_cell.angle_beta   90.00
_cell.angle_gamma   90.00
#
_symmetry.space_group_name_H-M   'P 1'
#
loop_
_entity.id
_entity.type
_entity.pdbx_description
1 polymer ?
#
loop_
_entity_poly.entity_id
_entity_poly.type
_entity_poly.pdbx_seq_one_letter_code
_entity_poly.pdbx_strand_id
1 'polypeptide(L)'
;MHTEFSPQAITTLLLRGFESERLPCALNIRAQVLAGEPLAADDAAFLDAMVHDLDRAAALIGADPAIDRLRACALHLHDEILTQAQHQIGRA
;
A
#
# COMPACT_ATOMS: atom_id res chain seq x y z
N MET A 1 -25.29 20.21 7.06
CA MET A 1 -23.95 20.49 7.59
C MET A 1 -22.97 19.76 6.68
N HIS A 2 -22.49 20.42 5.63
CA HIS A 2 -21.45 19.85 4.76
C HIS A 2 -20.14 20.00 5.52
N THR A 3 -19.65 18.92 6.12
CA THR A 3 -18.29 18.92 6.67
C THR A 3 -17.35 18.92 5.48
N GLU A 4 -16.94 20.11 5.02
CA GLU A 4 -15.85 20.23 4.06
C GLU A 4 -14.57 19.81 4.78
N PHE A 5 -14.14 18.57 4.55
CA PHE A 5 -12.83 18.13 5.00
C PHE A 5 -11.79 18.89 4.18
N SER A 6 -10.88 19.61 4.85
CA SER A 6 -9.76 20.24 4.16
C SER A 6 -8.86 19.16 3.56
N PRO A 7 -8.17 19.43 2.44
CA PRO A 7 -7.20 18.50 1.87
C PRO A 7 -6.18 17.99 2.91
N GLN A 8 -5.73 18.85 3.83
CA GLN A 8 -4.81 18.48 4.91
C GLN A 8 -5.43 17.50 5.93
N ALA A 9 -6.72 17.67 6.25
CA ALA A 9 -7.42 16.74 7.14
C ALA A 9 -7.59 15.36 6.48
N ILE A 10 -7.89 15.33 5.18
CA ILE A 10 -7.97 14.10 4.39
C ILE A 10 -6.61 13.43 4.32
N THR A 11 -5.54 14.15 3.97
CA THR A 11 -4.17 13.65 3.95
C THR A 11 -3.79 13.02 5.28
N THR A 12 -4.11 13.69 6.40
CA THR A 12 -3.80 13.19 7.75
C THR A 12 -4.54 11.90 8.07
N LEU A 13 -5.82 11.79 7.71
CA LEU A 13 -6.60 10.57 7.91
C LEU A 13 -6.06 9.41 7.07
N LEU A 14 -5.68 9.68 5.82
CA LEU A 14 -5.07 8.67 4.95
C LEU A 14 -3.72 8.20 5.47
N LEU A 15 -2.86 9.11 5.91
CA LEU A 15 -1.60 8.79 6.60
C LEU A 15 -1.83 7.86 7.77
N ARG A 16 -2.76 8.24 8.66
CA ARG A 16 -3.04 7.44 9.84
C ARG A 16 -3.56 6.05 9.48
N GLY A 17 -4.52 5.94 8.57
CA GLY A 17 -5.06 4.64 8.15
C GLY A 17 -4.01 3.78 7.46
N PHE A 18 -3.14 4.38 6.65
CA PHE A 18 -2.02 3.68 6.04
C PHE A 18 -1.07 3.13 7.10
N GLU A 19 -0.64 3.95 8.06
CA GLU A 19 0.30 3.57 9.11
C GLU A 19 -0.27 2.53 10.09
N SER A 20 -1.54 2.65 10.49
CA SER A 20 -2.11 1.80 11.53
C SER A 20 -2.69 0.47 11.02
N GLU A 21 -3.09 0.41 9.75
CA GLU A 21 -3.83 -0.74 9.21
C GLU A 21 -3.10 -1.36 8.03
N ARG A 22 -2.83 -0.57 6.99
CA ARG A 22 -2.36 -1.12 5.71
C ARG A 22 -0.90 -1.54 5.73
N LEU A 23 -0.04 -0.70 6.29
CA LEU A 23 1.40 -0.94 6.37
C LEU A 23 1.73 -2.19 7.22
N PRO A 24 1.17 -2.38 8.43
CA PRO A 24 1.41 -3.59 9.21
C PRO A 24 1.00 -4.87 8.46
N CYS A 25 -0.13 -4.84 7.76
CA CYS A 25 -0.60 -5.97 6.98
C CYS A 25 0.35 -6.28 5.81
N ALA A 26 0.74 -5.28 5.03
CA ALA A 26 1.68 -5.46 3.92
C ALA A 26 3.07 -5.94 4.40
N LEU A 27 3.54 -5.47 5.56
CA LEU A 27 4.78 -5.96 6.16
C LEU A 27 4.68 -7.41 6.63
N ASN A 28 3.51 -7.85 7.12
CA ASN A 28 3.27 -9.24 7.47
C ASN A 28 3.31 -10.14 6.22
N ILE A 29 2.62 -9.74 5.15
CA ILE A 29 2.66 -10.45 3.86
C ILE A 29 4.10 -10.55 3.34
N ARG A 30 4.86 -9.45 3.40
CA ARG A 30 6.28 -9.44 3.05
C ARG A 30 7.08 -10.44 3.86
N ALA A 31 6.86 -10.52 5.18
CA ALA A 31 7.57 -11.46 6.04
C ALA A 31 7.26 -12.93 5.69
N GLN A 32 5.99 -13.24 5.40
CA GLN A 32 5.55 -14.57 4.95
C GLN A 32 6.21 -14.96 3.64
N VAL A 33 6.16 -14.06 2.64
CA VAL A 33 6.82 -14.28 1.36
C VAL A 33 8.33 -14.43 1.56
N LEU A 34 8.99 -13.61 2.38
CA LEU A 34 10.43 -13.78 2.66
C LEU A 34 10.76 -15.11 3.36
N ALA A 35 9.83 -15.68 4.12
CA ALA A 35 9.96 -17.00 4.74
C ALA A 35 9.76 -18.16 3.75
N GLY A 36 9.40 -17.86 2.49
CA GLY A 36 9.16 -18.84 1.43
C GLY A 36 7.70 -19.31 1.35
N GLU A 37 6.78 -18.64 2.05
CA GLU A 37 5.36 -18.88 1.84
C GLU A 37 4.92 -18.30 0.49
N PRO A 38 4.12 -19.02 -0.31
CA PRO A 38 3.60 -18.48 -1.56
C PRO A 38 2.66 -17.31 -1.28
N LEU A 39 2.71 -16.29 -2.13
CA LEU A 39 1.79 -15.16 -2.05
C LEU A 39 0.36 -15.63 -2.35
N ALA A 40 -0.55 -15.49 -1.39
CA ALA A 40 -1.96 -15.81 -1.58
C ALA A 40 -2.64 -14.80 -2.52
N ALA A 41 -3.67 -15.25 -3.23
CA ALA A 41 -4.41 -14.38 -4.15
C ALA A 41 -5.08 -13.20 -3.43
N ASP A 42 -5.61 -13.42 -2.22
CA ASP A 42 -6.24 -12.36 -1.42
C ASP A 42 -5.21 -11.32 -0.95
N ASP A 43 -4.00 -11.76 -0.60
CA ASP A 43 -2.90 -10.88 -0.20
C ASP A 43 -2.40 -10.05 -1.40
N ALA A 44 -2.30 -10.66 -2.58
CA ALA A 44 -1.99 -9.93 -3.81
C ALA A 44 -3.04 -8.86 -4.12
N ALA A 45 -4.34 -9.23 -4.05
CA ALA A 45 -5.43 -8.30 -4.27
C ALA A 45 -5.46 -7.16 -3.23
N PHE A 46 -5.11 -7.45 -1.97
CA PHE A 46 -4.96 -6.43 -0.93
C PHE A 46 -3.85 -5.43 -1.27
N LEU A 47 -2.68 -5.91 -1.71
CA LEU A 47 -1.56 -5.04 -2.08
C LEU A 47 -1.90 -4.17 -3.30
N ASP A 48 -2.56 -4.73 -4.32
CA ASP A 48 -3.06 -3.99 -5.48
C ASP A 48 -4.03 -2.88 -5.07
N ALA A 49 -5.01 -3.22 -4.21
CA ALA A 49 -6.00 -2.26 -3.71
C ALA A 49 -5.34 -1.14 -2.90
N MET A 50 -4.32 -1.47 -2.10
CA MET A 50 -3.58 -0.47 -1.32
C MET A 50 -2.92 0.59 -2.20
N VAL A 51 -2.25 0.18 -3.28
CA VAL A 51 -1.62 1.11 -4.24
C VAL A 51 -2.68 1.91 -4.99
N HIS A 52 -3.72 1.23 -5.48
CA HIS A 52 -4.79 1.86 -6.25
C HIS A 52 -5.53 2.96 -5.48
N ASP A 53 -5.82 2.71 -4.21
CA ASP A 53 -6.47 3.70 -3.35
C ASP A 53 -5.60 4.94 -3.11
N LEU A 54 -4.27 4.77 -2.98
CA LEU A 54 -3.35 5.88 -2.83
C LEU A 54 -3.20 6.69 -4.12
N ASP A 55 -3.20 6.04 -5.28
CA ASP A 55 -3.24 6.74 -6.58
C ASP A 55 -4.51 7.59 -6.72
N ARG A 56 -5.67 7.03 -6.34
CA ARG A 56 -6.94 7.77 -6.35
C ARG A 56 -6.93 8.93 -5.35
N ALA A 57 -6.38 8.73 -4.16
CA ALA A 57 -6.24 9.80 -3.18
C ALA A 57 -5.33 10.92 -3.67
N ALA A 58 -4.19 10.58 -4.28
CA ALA A 58 -3.27 11.56 -4.88
C ALA A 58 -3.94 12.39 -5.97
N ALA A 59 -4.73 11.74 -6.84
CA ALA A 59 -5.47 12.43 -7.90
C ALA A 59 -6.53 13.40 -7.34
N LEU A 60 -7.15 13.09 -6.20
CA LEU A 60 -8.18 13.92 -5.58
C LEU A 60 -7.60 15.09 -4.75
N ILE A 61 -6.51 14.85 -4.04
CA ILE A 61 -5.86 15.84 -3.16
C ILE A 61 -5.00 16.82 -3.98
N GLY A 62 -4.45 16.36 -5.10
CA GLY A 62 -3.50 17.13 -5.91
C GLY A 62 -2.08 17.00 -5.38
N ALA A 63 -1.25 18.00 -5.67
CA ALA A 63 0.17 17.98 -5.29
C ALA A 63 0.35 18.11 -3.77
N ASP A 64 0.49 16.97 -3.09
CA ASP A 64 0.83 16.88 -1.67
C ASP A 64 2.04 15.95 -1.49
N PRO A 65 3.20 16.47 -1.07
CA PRO A 65 4.41 15.67 -0.87
C PRO A 65 4.26 14.51 0.11
N ALA A 66 3.33 14.59 1.07
CA ALA A 66 3.09 13.52 2.02
C ALA A 66 2.36 12.35 1.36
N ILE A 67 1.36 12.64 0.52
CA ILE A 67 0.66 11.62 -0.26
C ILE A 67 1.58 10.99 -1.30
N ASP A 68 2.41 11.78 -1.98
CA ASP A 68 3.39 11.25 -2.94
C ASP A 68 4.38 10.28 -2.28
N ARG A 69 4.84 10.59 -1.05
CA ARG A 69 5.70 9.68 -0.28
C ARG A 69 4.99 8.39 0.08
N LEU A 70 3.74 8.47 0.55
CA LEU A 70 2.95 7.27 0.86
C LEU A 70 2.77 6.38 -0.36
N ARG A 71 2.41 6.98 -1.49
CA ARG A 71 2.24 6.29 -2.77
C ARG A 71 3.53 5.59 -3.20
N ALA A 72 4.66 6.29 -3.12
CA ALA A 72 5.97 5.71 -3.42
C ALA A 72 6.32 4.55 -2.48
N CYS A 73 6.08 4.69 -1.18
CA CYS A 73 6.31 3.61 -0.21
C CYS A 73 5.43 2.39 -0.49
N ALA A 74 4.14 2.60 -0.74
CA ALA A 74 3.20 1.52 -1.03
C ALA A 74 3.56 0.77 -2.31
N LEU A 75 3.91 1.51 -3.38
CA LEU A 75 4.34 0.93 -4.65
C LEU A 75 5.64 0.14 -4.49
N HIS A 76 6.62 0.69 -3.77
CA HIS A 76 7.89 0.00 -3.54
C HIS A 76 7.68 -1.31 -2.77
N LEU A 77 6.84 -1.30 -1.73
CA LEU A 77 6.55 -2.48 -0.93
C LEU A 77 5.78 -3.53 -1.74
N HIS A 78 4.80 -3.10 -2.53
CA HIS A 78 4.07 -3.97 -3.47
C HIS A 78 5.02 -4.66 -4.45
N ASP A 79 5.88 -3.89 -5.12
CA ASP A 79 6.80 -4.42 -6.14
C ASP A 79 7.84 -5.37 -5.53
N GLU A 80 8.35 -5.05 -4.33
CA GLU A 80 9.27 -5.92 -3.60
C GLU A 80 8.63 -7.28 -3.30
N ILE A 81 7.40 -7.29 -2.79
CA ILE A 81 6.67 -8.52 -2.44
C ILE A 81 6.40 -9.36 -3.69
N LEU A 82 5.88 -8.75 -4.77
CA LEU A 82 5.60 -9.47 -6.02
C LEU A 82 6.87 -10.04 -6.65
N THR A 83 7.94 -9.25 -6.70
CA THR A 83 9.23 -9.70 -7.23
C THR A 83 9.75 -10.90 -6.46
N GLN A 84 9.68 -10.85 -5.12
CA GLN A 84 10.10 -11.96 -4.28
C GLN A 84 9.22 -13.20 -4.47
N ALA A 85 7.91 -13.04 -4.58
CA ALA A 85 6.98 -14.14 -4.85
C ALA A 85 7.26 -14.80 -6.21
N GLN A 86 7.55 -14.02 -7.25
CA GLN A 86 7.93 -14.55 -8.57
C GLN A 86 9.25 -15.32 -8.54
N HIS A 87 10.24 -14.84 -7.79
CA HIS A 87 11.51 -15.56 -7.62
C HIS A 87 11.35 -16.93 -6.97
N GLN A 88 10.32 -17.15 -6.14
CA GLN A 88 10.05 -18.46 -5.54
C GLN A 88 9.48 -19.46 -6.54
N ILE A 89 8.64 -19.00 -7.46
CA ILE A 89 8.08 -19.84 -8.53
C ILE A 89 9.20 -20.37 -9.44
N GLY A 90 10.27 -19.60 -9.64
CA GLY A 90 11.44 -20.03 -10.42
C GLY A 90 12.40 -21.00 -9.69
N ARG A 91 12.17 -21.29 -8.40
CA ARG A 91 13.03 -22.17 -7.57
C ARG A 91 12.37 -23.51 -7.19
N ALA A 92 11.09 -23.68 -7.47
CA ALA A 92 10.33 -24.92 -7.30
C ALA A 92 10.49 -25.82 -8.54
#